data_AF-A0A6B2CSJ0-F1
#
_entry.id   AF-A0A6B2CSJ0-F1
#
_cell.length_a   1.000
_cell.length_b   1.000
_cell.length_c   1.000
_cell.angle_alpha   90.00
_cell.angle_beta   90.00
_cell.angle_gamma   90.00
#
_symmetry.space_group_name_H-M   'P 1'
#
loop_
_entity.id
_entity.type
_entity.pdbx_description
1 polymer ?
#
loop_
_entity_poly.entity_id
_entity_poly.type
_entity_poly.pdbx_seq_one_letter_code
_entity_poly.pdbx_strand_id
1 'polypeptide(L)'
;MRKILLILAALAAVVLAATWQTYTVKLASTEINALAVGPTGGAVLPIKVTLLTPGDGRAYVAGVPEAGEGFGPSAQIALYVAARYSGRPYTNYTALLRVLASDTQVGGPSASGYITVALFALMNNLTLRGDMAMTGIILPDGLVGPVGGVSQKVSAAAEKGIKTVLVPMGEAPGGVSGVRVVEIGTLEDAIYYLTGYRVQTPPPGAVDDSAFRDVSRNLFNAIYSYYNQTVGKGYVNVAVIERLKAEGKYYTAASLIYQGIVQ
;
A
#
# COMPACT_ATOMS: atom_id res chain seq x y z
N MET A 1 33.55 -53.59 8.47
CA MET A 1 33.23 -52.49 7.52
C MET A 1 31.76 -52.45 7.09
N ARG A 2 31.17 -53.53 6.55
CA ARG A 2 29.79 -53.54 6.03
C ARG A 2 28.69 -53.14 7.05
N LYS A 3 28.82 -53.55 8.33
CA LYS A 3 27.88 -53.18 9.40
C LYS A 3 27.92 -51.69 9.78
N ILE A 4 29.11 -51.09 9.77
CA ILE A 4 29.31 -49.65 10.07
C ILE A 4 28.72 -48.80 8.95
N LEU A 5 28.90 -49.21 7.69
CA LEU A 5 28.31 -48.53 6.54
C LEU A 5 26.77 -48.53 6.58
N LEU A 6 26.16 -49.66 6.99
CA LEU A 6 24.71 -49.77 7.12
C LEU A 6 24.16 -48.90 8.25
N ILE A 7 24.88 -48.78 9.37
CA ILE A 7 24.49 -47.89 10.48
C ILE A 7 24.61 -46.42 10.06
N LEU A 8 25.68 -46.03 9.36
CA LEU A 8 25.84 -44.68 8.85
C LEU A 8 24.77 -44.32 7.81
N ALA A 9 24.43 -45.24 6.90
CA ALA A 9 23.38 -45.04 5.92
C ALA A 9 22.00 -44.90 6.58
N ALA A 10 21.71 -45.71 7.61
CA ALA A 10 20.47 -45.60 8.39
C ALA A 10 20.41 -44.27 9.17
N LEU A 11 21.51 -43.84 9.78
CA LEU A 11 21.57 -42.55 10.47
C LEU A 11 21.38 -41.38 9.49
N ALA A 12 22.02 -41.43 8.32
CA ALA A 12 21.86 -40.42 7.27
C ALA A 12 20.42 -40.37 6.75
N ALA A 13 19.76 -41.52 6.57
CA ALA A 13 18.36 -41.59 6.18
C ALA A 13 17.43 -41.01 7.26
N VAL A 14 17.70 -41.25 8.54
CA VAL A 14 16.94 -40.68 9.67
C VAL A 14 17.14 -39.16 9.77
N VAL A 15 18.36 -38.66 9.57
CA VAL A 15 18.64 -37.22 9.54
C VAL A 15 17.97 -36.56 8.35
N LEU A 16 18.05 -37.16 7.16
CA LEU A 16 17.38 -36.66 5.96
C LEU A 16 15.86 -36.68 6.12
N ALA A 17 15.29 -37.73 6.71
CA ALA A 17 13.86 -37.80 7.03
C ALA A 17 13.44 -36.77 8.09
N ALA A 18 14.29 -36.51 9.09
CA ALA A 18 14.06 -35.51 10.13
C ALA A 18 14.16 -34.06 9.61
N THR A 19 14.78 -33.84 8.46
CA THR A 19 14.88 -32.51 7.82
C THR A 19 13.73 -32.16 6.87
N TRP A 20 12.72 -33.02 6.70
CA TRP A 20 11.47 -32.64 6.02
C TRP A 20 10.63 -31.76 6.96
N GLN A 21 11.01 -30.49 7.08
CA GLN A 21 10.23 -29.48 7.76
C GLN A 21 8.98 -29.20 6.90
N THR A 22 7.84 -29.73 7.31
CA THR A 22 6.54 -29.31 6.77
C THR A 22 6.22 -27.91 7.27
N TYR A 23 6.34 -26.90 6.40
CA TYR A 23 5.88 -25.55 6.71
C TYR A 23 4.40 -25.42 6.34
N THR A 24 3.56 -25.13 7.31
CA THR A 24 2.17 -24.73 7.05
C THR A 24 2.15 -23.28 6.62
N VAL A 25 1.84 -23.02 5.35
CA VAL A 25 1.59 -21.67 4.84
C VAL A 25 0.10 -21.37 4.98
N LYS A 26 -0.24 -20.34 5.76
CA LYS A 26 -1.59 -19.79 5.83
C LYS A 26 -1.81 -18.85 4.65
N LEU A 27 -2.98 -18.94 4.05
CA LEU A 27 -3.40 -18.10 2.93
C LEU A 27 -4.72 -17.42 3.28
N ALA A 28 -4.75 -16.09 3.18
CA ALA A 28 -5.96 -15.30 3.28
C ALA A 28 -6.08 -14.40 2.04
N SER A 29 -7.29 -14.27 1.50
CA SER A 29 -7.53 -13.46 0.30
C SER A 29 -8.76 -12.58 0.45
N THR A 30 -8.73 -11.42 -0.19
CA THR A 30 -9.87 -10.53 -0.36
C THR A 30 -9.84 -9.92 -1.76
N GLU A 31 -10.97 -9.39 -2.21
CA GLU A 31 -11.08 -8.72 -3.50
C GLU A 31 -11.47 -7.27 -3.27
N ILE A 32 -10.78 -6.36 -3.99
CA ILE A 32 -11.04 -4.93 -3.93
C ILE A 32 -11.40 -4.39 -5.32
N ASN A 33 -12.27 -3.39 -5.33
CA ASN A 33 -12.67 -2.65 -6.52
C ASN A 33 -11.80 -1.41 -6.69
N ALA A 34 -10.59 -1.56 -7.24
CA ALA A 34 -9.70 -0.44 -7.50
C ALA A 34 -10.22 0.42 -8.66
N LEU A 35 -9.88 1.70 -8.68
CA LEU A 35 -10.32 2.63 -9.73
C LEU A 35 -9.15 3.04 -10.62
N ALA A 36 -9.36 2.98 -11.93
CA ALA A 36 -8.38 3.35 -12.94
C ALA A 36 -8.97 4.33 -13.96
N VAL A 37 -8.09 4.94 -14.75
CA VAL A 37 -8.46 5.76 -15.90
C VAL A 37 -7.66 5.23 -17.09
N GLY A 38 -8.37 4.88 -18.15
CA GLY A 38 -7.80 4.51 -19.43
C GLY A 38 -8.15 5.53 -20.53
N PRO A 39 -7.76 5.24 -21.78
CA PRO A 39 -8.00 6.14 -22.91
C PRO A 39 -9.48 6.46 -23.16
N THR A 40 -10.38 5.54 -22.79
CA THR A 40 -11.83 5.63 -23.03
C THR A 40 -12.62 6.12 -21.82
N GLY A 41 -11.97 6.39 -20.69
CA GLY A 41 -12.63 6.85 -19.46
C GLY A 41 -12.20 6.08 -18.20
N GLY A 42 -13.00 6.21 -17.15
CA GLY A 42 -12.78 5.52 -15.88
C GLY A 42 -13.16 4.04 -15.95
N ALA A 43 -12.51 3.21 -15.13
CA ALA A 43 -12.82 1.79 -15.01
C ALA A 43 -12.71 1.33 -13.55
N VAL A 44 -13.54 0.34 -13.18
CA VAL A 44 -13.42 -0.41 -11.94
C VAL A 44 -12.65 -1.70 -12.22
N LEU A 45 -11.55 -1.90 -11.50
CA LEU A 45 -10.62 -3.01 -11.64
C LEU A 45 -10.64 -3.89 -10.40
N PRO A 46 -11.22 -5.10 -10.50
CA PRO A 46 -11.14 -6.08 -9.43
C PRO A 46 -9.69 -6.56 -9.26
N ILE A 47 -9.16 -6.38 -8.07
CA ILE A 47 -7.83 -6.88 -7.68
C ILE A 47 -8.04 -7.90 -6.56
N LYS A 48 -7.56 -9.12 -6.78
CA LYS A 48 -7.47 -10.13 -5.74
C LYS A 48 -6.17 -9.93 -4.97
N VAL A 49 -6.30 -9.59 -3.70
CA VAL A 49 -5.19 -9.41 -2.75
C VAL A 49 -5.09 -10.67 -1.92
N THR A 50 -3.91 -11.30 -1.91
CA THR A 50 -3.65 -12.52 -1.14
C THR A 50 -2.44 -12.29 -0.24
N LEU A 51 -2.57 -12.72 1.02
CA LEU A 51 -1.53 -12.64 2.03
C LEU A 51 -1.12 -14.05 2.43
N LEU A 52 0.18 -14.34 2.36
CA LEU A 52 0.79 -15.58 2.82
C LEU A 52 1.50 -15.36 4.15
N THR A 53 1.45 -16.36 5.04
CA THR A 53 2.17 -16.35 6.33
C THR A 53 2.62 -17.76 6.71
N PRO A 54 3.91 -18.02 7.00
CA PRO A 54 5.02 -17.07 6.92
C PRO A 54 5.32 -16.63 5.48
N GLY A 55 5.98 -15.49 5.32
CA GLY A 55 6.39 -14.92 4.04
C GLY A 55 7.82 -14.39 4.07
N ASP A 56 8.18 -13.63 3.04
CA ASP A 56 9.54 -13.14 2.76
C ASP A 56 9.66 -11.61 2.72
N GLY A 57 8.58 -10.90 3.05
CA GLY A 57 8.52 -9.44 3.03
C GLY A 57 8.34 -8.84 1.64
N ARG A 58 8.00 -9.63 0.62
CA ARG A 58 7.86 -9.14 -0.76
C ARG A 58 6.40 -9.06 -1.20
N ALA A 59 6.13 -8.06 -2.03
CA ALA A 59 4.90 -7.95 -2.77
C ALA A 59 5.13 -8.31 -4.24
N TYR A 60 4.32 -9.23 -4.75
CA TYR A 60 4.35 -9.69 -6.13
C TYR A 60 3.06 -9.32 -6.83
N VAL A 61 3.20 -8.95 -8.10
CA VAL A 61 2.06 -8.63 -8.97
C VAL A 61 2.02 -9.65 -10.10
N ALA A 62 0.87 -10.30 -10.26
CA ALA A 62 0.63 -11.30 -11.28
C ALA A 62 -0.49 -10.84 -12.23
N GLY A 63 -0.37 -11.22 -13.50
CA GLY A 63 -1.46 -11.15 -14.48
C GLY A 63 -1.51 -9.92 -15.37
N VAL A 64 -0.52 -9.03 -15.34
CA VAL A 64 -0.43 -7.90 -16.28
C VAL A 64 1.01 -7.76 -16.78
N PRO A 65 1.32 -8.10 -18.05
CA PRO A 65 2.63 -7.84 -18.66
C PRO A 65 3.01 -6.35 -18.62
N GLU A 66 2.00 -5.48 -18.58
CA GLU A 66 2.10 -4.02 -18.48
C GLU A 66 1.44 -3.47 -17.20
N ALA A 67 1.64 -4.12 -16.05
CA ALA A 67 1.49 -3.37 -14.81
C ALA A 67 2.51 -2.22 -14.89
N GLY A 68 2.04 -0.98 -15.06
CA GLY A 68 2.90 0.17 -15.34
C GLY A 68 4.05 0.28 -14.34
N GLU A 69 5.13 0.96 -14.72
CA GLU A 69 6.43 0.98 -14.01
C GLU A 69 6.35 1.23 -12.48
N GLY A 70 5.26 1.85 -12.00
CA GLY A 70 5.03 2.12 -10.58
C GLY A 70 4.23 1.09 -9.78
N PHE A 71 3.54 0.11 -10.39
CA PHE A 71 2.58 -0.73 -9.66
C PHE A 71 3.26 -1.74 -8.72
N GLY A 72 4.37 -2.35 -9.14
CA GLY A 72 5.19 -3.25 -8.29
C GLY A 72 5.79 -2.54 -7.06
N PRO A 73 6.55 -1.44 -7.25
CA PRO A 73 7.05 -0.64 -6.12
C PRO A 73 5.95 -0.15 -5.18
N SER A 74 4.79 0.23 -5.72
CA SER A 74 3.64 0.66 -4.93
C SER A 74 3.07 -0.46 -4.06
N ALA A 75 3.01 -1.69 -4.58
CA ALA A 75 2.60 -2.86 -3.82
C ALA A 75 3.54 -3.16 -2.65
N GLN A 76 4.84 -2.98 -2.86
CA GLN A 76 5.85 -3.16 -1.82
C GLN A 76 5.70 -2.14 -0.69
N ILE A 77 5.49 -0.86 -1.04
CA ILE A 77 5.20 0.19 -0.05
C ILE A 77 3.90 -0.15 0.69
N ALA A 78 2.86 -0.59 -0.03
CA ALA A 78 1.59 -0.94 0.58
C ALA A 78 1.72 -2.05 1.63
N LEU A 79 2.50 -3.10 1.35
CA LEU A 79 2.79 -4.17 2.30
C LEU A 79 3.55 -3.65 3.53
N TYR A 80 4.58 -2.84 3.31
CA TYR A 80 5.35 -2.24 4.40
C TYR A 80 4.45 -1.41 5.34
N VAL A 81 3.65 -0.51 4.78
CA VAL A 81 2.76 0.36 5.56
C VAL A 81 1.68 -0.45 6.29
N ALA A 82 1.04 -1.42 5.62
CA ALA A 82 0.00 -2.24 6.23
C ALA A 82 0.52 -3.03 7.44
N ALA A 83 1.72 -3.61 7.32
CA ALA A 83 2.36 -4.36 8.40
C ALA A 83 2.75 -3.44 9.56
N ARG A 84 3.35 -2.27 9.26
CA ARG A 84 3.69 -1.25 10.26
C ARG A 84 2.47 -0.82 11.07
N TYR A 85 1.35 -0.53 10.40
CA TYR A 85 0.09 -0.16 11.06
C TYR A 85 -0.55 -1.31 11.83
N SER A 86 -0.29 -2.56 11.44
CA SER A 86 -0.70 -3.75 12.19
C SER A 86 0.21 -4.06 13.38
N GLY A 87 1.29 -3.30 13.59
CA GLY A 87 2.28 -3.55 14.63
C GLY A 87 3.08 -4.84 14.40
N ARG A 88 3.28 -5.23 13.13
CA ARG A 88 3.96 -6.49 12.77
C ARG A 88 5.06 -6.25 11.73
N PRO A 89 6.17 -7.00 11.77
CA PRO A 89 7.19 -6.94 10.71
C PRO A 89 6.60 -7.33 9.36
N TYR A 90 6.85 -6.50 8.33
CA TYR A 90 6.41 -6.81 6.96
C TYR A 90 7.07 -8.08 6.41
N THR A 91 8.28 -8.41 6.90
CA THR A 91 9.03 -9.63 6.55
C THR A 91 8.31 -10.92 6.91
N ASN A 92 7.29 -10.89 7.77
CA ASN A 92 6.48 -12.06 8.09
C ASN A 92 5.50 -12.44 6.97
N TYR A 93 5.38 -11.62 5.94
CA TYR A 93 4.29 -11.67 4.97
C TYR A 93 4.80 -11.65 3.54
N THR A 94 4.11 -12.38 2.66
CA THR A 94 4.24 -12.23 1.21
C THR A 94 2.89 -11.80 0.66
N ALA A 95 2.86 -10.70 -0.07
CA ALA A 95 1.64 -10.20 -0.72
C ALA A 95 1.62 -10.63 -2.18
N LEU A 96 0.53 -11.24 -2.64
CA LEU A 96 0.28 -11.54 -4.04
C LEU A 96 -0.92 -10.73 -4.52
N LEU A 97 -0.69 -9.88 -5.51
CA LEU A 97 -1.71 -9.06 -6.14
C LEU A 97 -2.00 -9.61 -7.52
N ARG A 98 -3.25 -9.99 -7.77
CA ARG A 98 -3.69 -10.42 -9.09
C ARG A 98 -4.78 -9.49 -9.60
N VAL A 99 -4.50 -8.80 -10.69
CA VAL A 99 -5.52 -8.05 -11.41
C VAL A 99 -6.35 -9.04 -12.21
N LEU A 100 -7.68 -8.96 -12.07
CA LEU A 100 -8.60 -9.91 -12.71
C LEU A 100 -9.12 -9.41 -14.08
N ALA A 101 -8.92 -8.14 -14.40
CA ALA A 101 -9.30 -7.55 -15.68
C ALA A 101 -8.21 -7.78 -16.73
N SER A 102 -8.58 -8.26 -17.91
CA SER A 102 -7.65 -8.59 -19.01
C SER A 102 -7.28 -7.39 -19.89
N ASP A 103 -8.11 -6.35 -19.94
CA ASP A 103 -8.09 -5.35 -21.04
C ASP A 103 -7.83 -3.91 -20.58
N THR A 104 -7.50 -3.68 -19.31
CA THR A 104 -7.23 -2.32 -18.79
C THR A 104 -5.76 -2.14 -18.47
N GLN A 105 -5.14 -1.11 -19.04
CA GLN A 105 -3.79 -0.68 -18.68
C GLN A 105 -3.77 -0.25 -17.20
N VAL A 106 -3.18 -1.08 -16.34
CA VAL A 106 -3.03 -0.79 -14.91
C VAL A 106 -1.78 0.06 -14.74
N GLY A 107 -1.93 1.36 -14.94
CA GLY A 107 -0.79 2.25 -15.18
C GLY A 107 -0.21 3.01 -13.98
N GLY A 108 -0.68 2.87 -12.73
CA GLY A 108 -0.19 3.79 -11.70
C GLY A 108 -0.39 3.44 -10.23
N PRO A 109 0.29 4.21 -9.35
CA PRO A 109 0.31 4.01 -7.88
C PRO A 109 -1.06 4.26 -7.21
N SER A 110 -2.07 4.73 -7.95
CA SER A 110 -3.34 5.23 -7.39
C SER A 110 -4.24 4.20 -6.70
N ALA A 111 -3.90 2.90 -6.79
CA ALA A 111 -4.58 1.83 -6.06
C ALA A 111 -3.87 1.45 -4.74
N SER A 112 -2.66 1.98 -4.50
CA SER A 112 -1.80 1.56 -3.40
C SER A 112 -2.43 1.76 -2.03
N GLY A 113 -3.15 2.87 -1.81
CA GLY A 113 -3.92 3.07 -0.57
C GLY A 113 -4.96 1.98 -0.33
N TYR A 114 -5.72 1.58 -1.35
CA TYR A 114 -6.73 0.53 -1.19
C TYR A 114 -6.07 -0.84 -0.97
N ILE A 115 -4.97 -1.12 -1.66
CA ILE A 115 -4.16 -2.33 -1.45
C ILE A 115 -3.63 -2.39 -0.01
N THR A 116 -3.14 -1.26 0.54
CA THR A 116 -2.70 -1.18 1.94
C THR A 116 -3.82 -1.54 2.90
N VAL A 117 -5.02 -0.98 2.72
CA VAL A 117 -6.18 -1.28 3.58
C VAL A 117 -6.57 -2.76 3.47
N ALA A 118 -6.52 -3.34 2.27
CA ALA A 118 -6.81 -4.76 2.07
C ALA A 118 -5.80 -5.67 2.79
N LEU A 119 -4.51 -5.38 2.68
CA LEU A 119 -3.47 -6.12 3.38
C LEU A 119 -3.60 -5.96 4.91
N PHE A 120 -3.89 -4.75 5.39
CA PHE A 120 -4.16 -4.49 6.80
C PHE A 120 -5.36 -5.30 7.29
N ALA A 121 -6.45 -5.32 6.53
CA ALA A 121 -7.65 -6.09 6.85
C ALA A 121 -7.34 -7.60 6.94
N LEU A 122 -6.59 -8.15 5.97
CA LEU A 122 -6.15 -9.56 6.01
C LEU A 122 -5.27 -9.87 7.23
N MET A 123 -4.34 -8.98 7.59
CA MET A 123 -3.48 -9.16 8.77
C MET A 123 -4.28 -9.15 10.09
N ASN A 124 -5.35 -8.37 10.15
CA ASN A 124 -6.16 -8.18 11.35
C ASN A 124 -7.49 -8.96 11.33
N ASN A 125 -7.67 -9.85 10.35
CA ASN A 125 -8.88 -10.65 10.16
C ASN A 125 -10.16 -9.79 10.10
N LEU A 126 -10.08 -8.66 9.39
CA LEU A 126 -11.19 -7.73 9.15
C LEU A 126 -11.82 -7.97 7.78
N THR A 127 -13.10 -7.66 7.65
CA THR A 127 -13.84 -7.73 6.39
C THR A 127 -13.96 -6.33 5.78
N LEU A 128 -13.67 -6.22 4.48
CA LEU A 128 -13.88 -4.99 3.71
C LEU A 128 -15.35 -4.87 3.30
N ARG A 129 -15.84 -3.63 3.27
CA ARG A 129 -17.17 -3.30 2.72
C ARG A 129 -17.14 -3.40 1.20
N GLY A 130 -17.97 -4.29 0.65
CA GLY A 130 -18.03 -4.57 -0.79
C GLY A 130 -18.74 -3.50 -1.62
N ASP A 131 -19.49 -2.59 -0.99
CA ASP A 131 -20.20 -1.48 -1.63
C ASP A 131 -19.37 -0.20 -1.73
N MET A 132 -18.07 -0.28 -1.42
CA MET A 132 -17.14 0.85 -1.39
C MET A 132 -15.93 0.64 -2.32
N ALA A 133 -15.43 1.76 -2.86
CA ALA A 133 -14.15 1.81 -3.55
C ALA A 133 -13.28 2.94 -3.01
N MET A 134 -12.00 2.90 -3.38
CA MET A 134 -11.02 3.91 -2.98
C MET A 134 -10.01 4.15 -4.11
N THR A 135 -9.56 5.40 -4.24
CA THR A 135 -8.35 5.78 -4.98
C THR A 135 -7.47 6.68 -4.12
N GLY A 136 -6.15 6.61 -4.31
CA GLY A 136 -5.18 7.38 -3.54
C GLY A 136 -3.82 6.68 -3.50
N ILE A 137 -2.74 7.47 -3.50
CA ILE A 137 -1.39 6.94 -3.32
C ILE A 137 -1.11 6.81 -1.83
N ILE A 138 -0.64 5.65 -1.36
CA ILE A 138 -0.18 5.53 0.02
C ILE A 138 1.26 6.01 0.14
N LEU A 139 1.49 6.97 1.04
CA LEU A 139 2.83 7.36 1.43
C LEU A 139 3.33 6.47 2.57
N PRO A 140 4.63 6.19 2.68
CA PRO A 140 5.20 5.35 3.73
C PRO A 140 4.88 5.76 5.19
N ASP A 141 4.47 7.01 5.42
CA ASP A 141 4.03 7.53 6.72
C ASP A 141 2.51 7.43 6.94
N GLY A 142 1.77 6.88 5.97
CA GLY A 142 0.34 6.59 6.04
C GLY A 142 -0.57 7.69 5.53
N LEU A 143 -0.03 8.77 4.95
CA LEU A 143 -0.85 9.77 4.28
C LEU A 143 -1.35 9.28 2.93
N VAL A 144 -2.58 9.66 2.59
CA VAL A 144 -3.22 9.36 1.31
C VAL A 144 -2.99 10.53 0.36
N GLY A 145 -2.14 10.31 -0.62
CA GLY A 145 -1.70 11.30 -1.61
C GLY A 145 -2.61 11.39 -2.84
N PRO A 146 -2.46 12.49 -3.59
CA PRO A 146 -3.31 12.88 -4.72
C PRO A 146 -3.21 11.92 -5.91
N VAL A 147 -4.23 11.91 -6.77
CA VAL A 147 -4.30 11.07 -7.97
C VAL A 147 -4.98 11.79 -9.13
N GLY A 148 -4.57 11.42 -10.35
CA GLY A 148 -5.24 11.91 -11.56
C GLY A 148 -6.62 11.27 -11.80
N GLY A 149 -7.49 12.04 -12.47
CA GLY A 149 -8.73 11.57 -13.08
C GLY A 149 -9.81 11.10 -12.09
N VAL A 150 -9.93 11.79 -10.95
CA VAL A 150 -10.89 11.42 -9.90
C VAL A 150 -12.33 11.45 -10.40
N SER A 151 -12.73 12.46 -11.17
CA SER A 151 -14.09 12.53 -11.74
C SER A 151 -14.44 11.28 -12.57
N GLN A 152 -13.55 10.86 -13.47
CA GLN A 152 -13.75 9.68 -14.32
C GLN A 152 -13.82 8.40 -13.48
N LYS A 153 -12.95 8.26 -12.47
CA LYS A 153 -12.95 7.11 -11.54
C LYS A 153 -14.24 7.01 -10.75
N VAL A 154 -14.71 8.14 -10.20
CA VAL A 154 -15.93 8.20 -9.39
C VAL A 154 -17.16 7.93 -10.24
N SER A 155 -17.23 8.45 -11.47
CA SER A 155 -18.32 8.13 -12.41
C SER A 155 -18.37 6.64 -12.75
N ALA A 156 -17.23 6.02 -13.06
CA ALA A 156 -17.16 4.58 -13.33
C ALA A 156 -17.60 3.73 -12.12
N ALA A 157 -17.26 4.17 -10.90
CA ALA A 157 -17.73 3.52 -9.68
C ALA A 157 -19.26 3.62 -9.54
N ALA A 158 -19.84 4.80 -9.80
CA ALA A 158 -21.29 5.01 -9.77
C ALA A 158 -22.02 4.11 -10.78
N GLU A 159 -21.51 4.02 -12.02
CA GLU A 159 -22.05 3.15 -13.08
C GLU A 159 -22.02 1.66 -12.72
N LYS A 160 -21.04 1.24 -11.92
CA LYS A 160 -20.94 -0.13 -11.39
C LYS A 160 -21.73 -0.35 -10.09
N GLY A 161 -22.51 0.63 -9.65
CA GLY A 161 -23.39 0.53 -8.49
C GLY A 161 -22.69 0.68 -7.14
N ILE A 162 -21.43 1.12 -7.11
CA ILE A 162 -20.67 1.40 -5.88
C ILE A 162 -21.33 2.59 -5.16
N LYS A 163 -21.56 2.45 -3.86
CA LYS A 163 -22.33 3.42 -3.07
C LYS A 163 -21.47 4.53 -2.49
N THR A 164 -20.23 4.22 -2.13
CA THR A 164 -19.28 5.21 -1.63
C THR A 164 -17.91 5.07 -2.29
N VAL A 165 -17.29 6.19 -2.68
CA VAL A 165 -15.89 6.25 -3.12
C VAL A 165 -15.09 7.12 -2.17
N LEU A 166 -13.98 6.58 -1.67
CA LEU A 166 -12.98 7.32 -0.92
C LEU A 166 -11.96 7.93 -1.88
N VAL A 167 -11.69 9.23 -1.73
CA VAL A 167 -10.74 9.99 -2.56
C VAL A 167 -9.78 10.77 -1.68
N PRO A 168 -8.59 11.16 -2.19
CA PRO A 168 -7.67 12.00 -1.44
C PRO A 168 -8.30 13.35 -1.07
N MET A 169 -7.85 13.90 0.06
CA MET A 169 -8.31 15.20 0.57
C MET A 169 -8.15 16.31 -0.47
N GLY A 170 -9.22 17.05 -0.76
CA GLY A 170 -9.22 18.16 -1.71
C GLY A 170 -9.41 17.75 -3.18
N GLU A 171 -9.65 16.46 -3.47
CA GLU A 171 -9.86 15.96 -4.82
C GLU A 171 -11.30 15.50 -5.09
N ALA A 172 -12.25 15.75 -4.19
CA ALA A 172 -13.65 15.42 -4.44
C ALA A 172 -14.18 16.07 -5.74
N PRO A 173 -14.73 15.29 -6.69
CA PRO A 173 -15.23 15.84 -7.94
C PRO A 173 -16.60 16.47 -7.72
N GLY A 174 -16.84 17.59 -8.41
CA GLY A 174 -18.18 18.17 -8.51
C GLY A 174 -19.06 17.38 -9.49
N GLY A 175 -20.35 17.24 -9.17
CA GLY A 175 -21.37 16.88 -10.16
C GLY A 175 -21.53 15.40 -10.52
N VAL A 176 -20.96 14.45 -9.75
CA VAL A 176 -21.22 13.01 -9.96
C VAL A 176 -22.40 12.56 -9.10
N SER A 177 -23.49 12.12 -9.75
CA SER A 177 -24.70 11.63 -9.08
C SER A 177 -24.64 10.11 -8.85
N GLY A 178 -25.44 9.61 -7.90
CA GLY A 178 -25.58 8.17 -7.67
C GLY A 178 -24.48 7.52 -6.80
N VAL A 179 -23.48 8.28 -6.37
CA VAL A 179 -22.39 7.81 -5.50
C VAL A 179 -22.04 8.86 -4.45
N ARG A 180 -21.77 8.41 -3.21
CA ARG A 180 -21.25 9.27 -2.16
C ARG A 180 -19.74 9.37 -2.27
N VAL A 181 -19.20 10.58 -2.35
CA VAL A 181 -17.75 10.79 -2.28
C VAL A 181 -17.35 11.20 -0.88
N VAL A 182 -16.28 10.61 -0.35
CA VAL A 182 -15.70 10.95 0.95
C VAL A 182 -14.23 11.23 0.77
N GLU A 183 -13.81 12.41 1.23
CA GLU A 183 -12.41 12.80 1.25
C GLU A 183 -11.70 12.22 2.48
N ILE A 184 -10.51 11.66 2.27
CA ILE A 184 -9.67 11.08 3.31
C ILE A 184 -8.23 11.60 3.18
N GLY A 185 -7.60 11.89 4.32
CA GLY A 185 -6.20 12.32 4.36
C GLY A 185 -5.24 11.22 4.83
N THR A 186 -5.76 10.21 5.51
CA THR A 186 -4.94 9.23 6.24
C THR A 186 -5.38 7.79 5.99
N LEU A 187 -4.47 6.85 6.23
CA LEU A 187 -4.76 5.43 6.17
C LEU A 187 -5.75 5.02 7.26
N GLU A 188 -5.70 5.65 8.44
CA GLU A 188 -6.63 5.41 9.54
C GLU A 188 -8.08 5.70 9.12
N ASP A 189 -8.31 6.83 8.43
CA ASP A 189 -9.62 7.16 7.88
C ASP A 189 -10.08 6.11 6.87
N ALA A 190 -9.17 5.71 5.97
CA ALA A 190 -9.45 4.70 4.95
C ALA A 190 -9.85 3.35 5.58
N ILE A 191 -9.10 2.89 6.58
CA ILE A 191 -9.39 1.65 7.33
C ILE A 191 -10.75 1.78 8.02
N TYR A 192 -11.02 2.89 8.70
CA TYR A 192 -12.28 3.12 9.38
C TYR A 192 -13.47 3.06 8.42
N TYR A 193 -13.40 3.76 7.29
CA TYR A 193 -14.50 3.76 6.33
C TYR A 193 -14.71 2.41 5.66
N LEU A 194 -13.63 1.69 5.30
CA LEU A 194 -13.70 0.43 4.55
C LEU A 194 -13.97 -0.80 5.43
N THR A 195 -13.68 -0.75 6.74
CA THR A 195 -13.83 -1.91 7.64
C THR A 195 -14.69 -1.64 8.87
N GLY A 196 -14.91 -0.37 9.24
CA GLY A 196 -15.49 0.03 10.52
C GLY A 196 -14.50 0.00 11.70
N TYR A 197 -13.27 -0.49 11.48
CA TYR A 197 -12.25 -0.61 12.52
C TYR A 197 -11.55 0.72 12.78
N ARG A 198 -11.44 1.11 14.04
CA ARG A 198 -10.62 2.27 14.45
C ARG A 198 -9.22 1.79 14.78
N VAL A 199 -8.25 2.22 13.97
CA VAL A 199 -6.84 1.89 14.18
C VAL A 199 -6.40 2.42 15.54
N GLN A 200 -5.78 1.54 16.32
CA GLN A 200 -4.95 1.95 17.45
C GLN A 200 -3.53 2.03 16.93
N THR A 201 -2.97 3.23 16.85
CA THR A 201 -1.60 3.43 16.37
C THR A 201 -0.65 2.62 17.25
N PRO A 202 0.16 1.71 16.67
CA PRO A 202 1.12 0.95 17.47
C PRO A 202 2.07 1.90 18.22
N PRO A 203 2.51 1.54 19.44
CA PRO A 203 3.44 2.38 20.19
C PRO A 203 4.75 2.57 19.41
N PRO A 204 5.46 3.70 19.61
CA PRO A 204 6.77 3.90 18.99
C PRO A 204 7.70 2.70 19.27
N GLY A 205 8.28 2.15 18.21
CA GLY A 205 9.16 0.97 18.31
C GLY A 205 8.44 -0.40 18.28
N ALA A 206 7.12 -0.45 18.13
CA ALA A 206 6.38 -1.72 17.94
C ALA A 206 6.86 -2.52 16.72
N VAL A 207 7.39 -1.80 15.72
CA VAL A 207 8.11 -2.37 14.58
C VAL A 207 9.41 -1.58 14.46
N ASP A 208 10.53 -2.27 14.22
CA ASP A 208 11.79 -1.60 13.89
C ASP A 208 11.68 -0.94 12.52
N ASP A 209 11.52 0.38 12.54
CA ASP A 209 11.46 1.26 11.37
C ASP A 209 12.63 2.26 11.34
N SER A 210 13.68 2.03 12.14
CA SER A 210 14.82 2.93 12.31
C SER A 210 15.48 3.28 10.98
N ALA A 211 15.81 2.26 10.17
CA ALA A 211 16.40 2.45 8.84
C ALA A 211 15.53 3.32 7.93
N PHE A 212 14.21 3.07 7.89
CA PHE A 212 13.28 3.85 7.09
C PHE A 212 13.21 5.31 7.57
N ARG A 213 13.13 5.52 8.88
CA ARG A 213 13.09 6.87 9.48
C ARG A 213 14.35 7.66 9.20
N ASP A 214 15.52 7.02 9.24
CA ASP A 214 16.80 7.68 9.00
C ASP A 214 16.98 8.01 7.51
N VAL A 215 16.65 7.08 6.61
CA VAL A 215 16.63 7.34 5.16
C VAL A 215 15.69 8.50 4.83
N SER A 216 14.46 8.48 5.35
CA SER A 216 13.47 9.54 5.11
C SER A 216 13.91 10.89 5.64
N ARG A 217 14.54 10.93 6.83
CA ARG A 217 15.08 12.16 7.41
C ARG A 217 16.24 12.72 6.59
N ASN A 218 17.14 11.87 6.12
CA ASN A 218 18.25 12.28 5.26
C ASN A 218 17.77 12.82 3.93
N LEU A 219 16.78 12.16 3.30
CA LEU A 219 16.12 12.63 2.09
C LEU A 219 15.48 14.00 2.29
N PHE A 220 14.72 14.18 3.37
CA PHE A 220 14.13 15.46 3.74
C PHE A 220 15.19 16.56 3.88
N ASN A 221 16.26 16.31 4.63
CA ASN A 221 17.32 17.30 4.85
C ASN A 221 18.00 17.70 3.53
N ALA A 222 18.26 16.74 2.64
CA ALA A 222 18.85 17.02 1.34
C ALA A 222 17.95 17.91 0.47
N ILE A 223 16.67 17.56 0.34
CA ILE A 223 15.70 18.31 -0.46
C ILE A 223 15.43 19.69 0.14
N TYR A 224 15.29 19.78 1.46
CA TYR A 224 15.05 21.05 2.16
C TYR A 224 16.26 21.99 2.08
N SER A 225 17.49 21.46 2.13
CA SER A 225 18.70 22.25 1.89
C SER A 225 18.70 22.81 0.46
N TYR A 226 18.37 22.00 -0.53
CA TYR A 226 18.29 22.43 -1.93
C TYR A 226 17.19 23.50 -2.14
N TYR A 227 16.02 23.31 -1.53
CA TYR A 227 14.93 24.29 -1.52
C TYR A 227 15.38 25.66 -0.99
N ASN A 228 16.09 25.68 0.14
CA ASN A 228 16.54 26.93 0.76
C ASN A 228 17.59 27.69 -0.08
N GLN A 229 18.32 26.99 -0.94
CA GLN A 229 19.37 27.54 -1.81
C GLN A 229 18.84 28.03 -3.17
N THR A 230 17.60 27.68 -3.54
CA THR A 230 17.00 28.01 -4.84
C THR A 230 15.93 29.10 -4.74
N VAL A 231 15.50 29.63 -5.90
CA VAL A 231 14.48 30.70 -6.02
C VAL A 231 13.06 30.18 -5.71
N GLY A 232 12.89 28.89 -5.39
CA GLY A 232 11.60 28.26 -5.07
C GLY A 232 10.93 28.73 -3.75
N LYS A 233 11.48 29.76 -3.09
CA LYS A 233 10.90 30.42 -1.90
C LYS A 233 9.55 31.08 -2.27
N GLY A 234 8.48 30.30 -2.26
CA GLY A 234 7.12 30.79 -2.50
C GLY A 234 6.12 29.70 -2.95
N TYR A 235 6.59 28.61 -3.53
CA TYR A 235 5.74 27.55 -4.09
C TYR A 235 5.39 26.44 -3.08
N VAL A 236 5.97 26.49 -1.88
CA VAL A 236 5.77 25.48 -0.83
C VAL A 236 5.27 26.16 0.44
N ASN A 237 4.21 25.60 1.04
CA ASN A 237 3.72 26.06 2.34
C ASN A 237 4.66 25.58 3.46
N VAL A 238 5.61 26.44 3.85
CA VAL A 238 6.63 26.13 4.86
C VAL A 238 6.02 25.73 6.22
N ALA A 239 4.89 26.31 6.60
CA ALA A 239 4.22 25.96 7.87
C ALA A 239 3.75 24.49 7.88
N VAL A 240 3.24 23.99 6.75
CA VAL A 240 2.86 22.58 6.61
C VAL A 240 4.09 21.68 6.69
N ILE A 241 5.19 22.07 6.06
CA ILE A 241 6.46 21.31 6.07
C ILE A 241 7.02 21.19 7.49
N GLU A 242 7.12 22.29 8.23
CA GLU A 242 7.65 22.26 9.60
C GLU A 242 6.74 21.46 10.54
N ARG A 243 5.41 21.51 10.36
CA ARG A 243 4.47 20.66 11.10
C ARG A 243 4.74 19.17 10.83
N LEU A 244 4.83 18.77 9.56
CA LEU A 244 5.08 17.36 9.19
C LEU A 244 6.42 16.85 9.73
N LYS A 245 7.45 17.69 9.67
CA LYS A 245 8.76 17.40 10.27
C LYS A 245 8.68 17.20 11.79
N ALA A 246 7.93 18.05 12.49
CA ALA A 246 7.72 17.90 13.93
C ALA A 246 6.96 16.61 14.29
N GLU A 247 6.05 16.16 13.41
CA GLU A 247 5.36 14.88 13.52
C GLU A 247 6.22 13.67 13.07
N GLY A 248 7.46 13.88 12.62
CA GLY A 248 8.34 12.83 12.12
C GLY A 248 7.97 12.29 10.72
N LYS A 249 7.06 12.96 10.00
CA LYS A 249 6.60 12.63 8.64
C LYS A 249 7.55 13.17 7.59
N TYR A 250 8.82 12.78 7.69
CA TYR A 250 9.91 13.29 6.85
C TYR A 250 9.70 12.98 5.37
N TYR A 251 9.18 11.79 5.04
CA TYR A 251 8.95 11.39 3.66
C TYR A 251 7.91 12.29 2.98
N THR A 252 6.74 12.49 3.61
CA THR A 252 5.74 13.41 3.04
C THR A 252 6.26 14.83 2.95
N ALA A 253 6.94 15.32 3.99
CA ALA A 253 7.51 16.66 3.96
C ALA A 253 8.47 16.84 2.77
N ALA A 254 9.36 15.85 2.56
CA ALA A 254 10.27 15.83 1.42
C ALA A 254 9.54 15.79 0.07
N SER A 255 8.49 14.98 -0.04
CA SER A 255 7.69 14.83 -1.25
C SER A 255 6.94 16.12 -1.62
N LEU A 256 6.37 16.83 -0.63
CA LEU A 256 5.70 18.12 -0.86
C LEU A 256 6.67 19.20 -1.33
N ILE A 257 7.88 19.26 -0.73
CA ILE A 257 8.91 20.18 -1.18
C ILE A 257 9.32 19.86 -2.63
N TYR A 258 9.56 18.58 -2.93
CA TYR A 258 9.93 18.15 -4.28
C TYR A 258 8.86 18.51 -5.31
N GLN A 259 7.59 18.24 -5.02
CA GLN A 259 6.47 18.60 -5.90
C GLN A 259 6.41 20.11 -6.16
N GLY A 260 6.62 20.94 -5.13
CA GLY A 260 6.62 22.39 -5.31
C GLY A 260 7.88 22.96 -6.00
N ILE A 261 8.96 22.19 -6.12
CA ILE A 261 10.17 22.58 -6.87
C ILE A 261 10.05 22.22 -8.35
N VAL A 262 9.38 21.10 -8.67
CA VAL A 262 9.29 20.56 -10.04
C VAL A 262 8.17 21.20 -10.87
N GLN A 263 7.19 21.83 -10.23
CA GLN A 263 6.15 22.62 -10.90
C GLN A 263 6.67 23.95 -11.41
#